data_AF-A0A0F8D418-F1
#
_entry.id   AF-A0A0F8D418-F1
#
_cell.length_a   1.000
_cell.length_b   1.000
_cell.length_c   1.000
_cell.angle_alpha   90.00
_cell.angle_beta   90.00
_cell.angle_gamma   90.00
#
_symmetry.space_group_name_H-M   'P 1'
#
loop_
_entity.id
_entity.type
_entity.pdbx_description
1 polymer ?
#
loop_
_entity_poly.entity_id
_entity_poly.type
_entity_poly.pdbx_seq_one_letter_code
_entity_poly.pdbx_strand_id
1 'polypeptide(L)'
;MNTKTLKKLLSLALILMILPLSGCIDNSGKNVTSSENESLVEGGDVQEQEQEQASEGSYVAGKASVEKVMIIMTRSIPPQVKVVASGMLGGSCENIDSENITIIREGSLFLVDLPTLIQNGVPCTLNLVPFEEYVPIDIEGLEPGEYTVSVNGVNASFVLGDDSTPSKTYGTIQGNILFESQKAPVEDVTVYIRLEDVSLADAPSTIIAETSIEGVSVGREGNNSIPFTMDFPELAGNRSYSLRVHVDVDGDGRVSKGDYVTTWHNGVPAGQEEVQLDVTVSSV
;
A
#
# COMPACT_ATOMS: atom_id res chain seq x y z
N MET A 1 40.05 -14.02 23.13
CA MET A 1 40.12 -12.64 22.58
C MET A 1 39.07 -12.56 21.47
N ASN A 2 38.02 -11.73 21.59
CA ASN A 2 37.99 -10.26 21.42
C ASN A 2 38.67 -9.85 20.10
N THR A 3 38.02 -9.19 19.14
CA THR A 3 37.04 -8.09 19.24
C THR A 3 35.90 -8.25 18.20
N LYS A 4 34.79 -7.48 18.18
CA LYS A 4 34.33 -6.29 18.94
C LYS A 4 32.79 -6.21 18.91
N THR A 5 32.12 -6.03 20.05
CA THR A 5 30.71 -5.61 20.14
C THR A 5 30.64 -4.33 20.96
N LEU A 6 30.30 -3.20 20.33
CA LEU A 6 30.26 -1.90 21.04
C LEU A 6 29.36 -0.87 20.33
N LYS A 7 28.10 -0.77 20.78
CA LYS A 7 27.27 0.47 20.86
C LYS A 7 25.81 0.12 21.18
N LYS A 8 25.51 -0.11 22.46
CA LYS A 8 24.21 0.09 23.13
C LYS A 8 24.52 0.20 24.63
N LEU A 9 23.65 0.90 25.39
CA LEU A 9 23.84 1.36 26.78
C LEU A 9 24.87 2.49 26.98
N LEU A 10 24.36 3.72 27.09
CA LEU A 10 24.44 4.40 28.39
C LEU A 10 23.17 5.24 28.59
N SER A 11 22.67 5.26 29.82
CA SER A 11 21.43 5.93 30.20
C SER A 11 21.71 6.94 31.33
N LEU A 12 20.75 7.85 31.51
CA LEU A 12 20.38 8.48 32.78
C LEU A 12 21.07 9.80 33.21
N ALA A 13 20.25 10.86 33.11
CA ALA A 13 20.05 11.97 34.05
C ALA A 13 21.19 12.94 34.39
N LEU A 14 20.89 14.24 34.17
CA LEU A 14 21.06 15.26 35.21
C LEU A 14 19.93 16.29 35.16
N ILE A 15 19.21 16.43 36.26
CA ILE A 15 18.22 17.49 36.51
C ILE A 15 18.94 18.67 37.21
N LEU A 16 18.48 19.91 36.97
CA LEU A 16 18.20 20.98 37.95
C LEU A 16 18.66 22.40 37.52
N MET A 17 17.83 23.42 37.85
CA MET A 17 18.13 24.88 37.97
C MET A 17 18.34 25.73 36.68
N ILE A 18 17.90 27.00 36.57
CA ILE A 18 16.85 27.80 37.27
C ILE A 18 16.64 29.18 36.55
N LEU A 19 15.53 29.87 36.84
CA LEU A 19 15.18 31.29 36.56
C LEU A 19 14.79 31.77 35.13
N PRO A 20 13.77 32.65 35.00
CA PRO A 20 13.41 33.34 33.76
C PRO A 20 14.10 34.70 33.63
N LEU A 21 14.32 35.15 32.39
CA LEU A 21 14.68 36.54 32.10
C LEU A 21 13.56 37.21 31.29
N SER A 22 13.04 38.29 31.87
CA SER A 22 12.12 39.21 31.22
C SER A 22 12.84 39.95 30.08
N GLY A 23 12.14 40.20 28.97
CA GLY A 23 12.67 40.91 27.81
C GLY A 23 11.56 41.35 26.87
N CYS A 24 11.11 42.59 27.01
CA CYS A 24 10.13 43.20 26.12
C CYS A 24 10.71 43.38 24.71
N ILE A 25 9.87 43.28 23.68
CA ILE A 25 10.13 43.95 22.41
C ILE A 25 8.91 44.82 22.07
N ASP A 26 9.19 46.08 21.77
CA ASP A 26 8.23 47.09 21.32
C ASP A 26 8.77 47.61 19.98
N ASN A 27 7.93 47.60 18.93
CA ASN A 27 8.10 48.57 17.85
C ASN A 27 6.82 48.78 17.02
N SER A 28 6.14 49.89 17.31
CA SER A 28 5.58 50.88 16.37
C SER A 28 4.88 50.42 15.07
N GLY A 29 3.57 50.71 14.94
CA GLY A 29 2.81 50.50 13.70
C GLY A 29 1.46 51.23 13.59
N LYS A 30 1.46 52.57 13.71
CA LYS A 30 0.46 53.55 13.21
C LYS A 30 -0.52 53.03 12.13
N ASN A 31 -1.82 53.40 12.04
CA ASN A 31 -2.57 54.56 12.54
C ASN A 31 -4.10 54.43 12.21
N VAL A 32 -4.96 55.39 12.64
CA VAL A 32 -6.36 55.66 12.15
C VAL A 32 -7.46 54.65 12.60
N THR A 33 -8.63 55.01 13.14
CA THR A 33 -9.16 56.29 13.69
C THR A 33 -10.30 56.00 14.69
N SER A 34 -10.54 56.94 15.61
CA SER A 34 -11.55 56.98 16.67
C SER A 34 -13.03 56.92 16.24
N SER A 35 -13.87 56.32 17.08
CA SER A 35 -15.08 57.01 17.59
C SER A 35 -15.38 56.52 19.01
N GLU A 36 -15.46 57.45 19.96
CA GLU A 36 -15.89 57.19 21.33
C GLU A 36 -17.42 57.19 21.41
N ASN A 37 -17.97 56.55 22.46
CA ASN A 37 -19.09 57.09 23.23
C ASN A 37 -19.23 56.31 24.54
N GLU A 38 -19.06 57.01 25.66
CA GLU A 38 -19.33 56.50 27.01
C GLU A 38 -20.81 56.69 27.38
N SER A 39 -21.39 55.76 28.17
CA SER A 39 -22.47 56.08 29.11
C SER A 39 -22.65 54.96 30.15
N LEU A 40 -22.96 55.36 31.39
CA LEU A 40 -23.16 54.51 32.57
C LEU A 40 -24.63 54.05 32.71
N VAL A 41 -24.88 52.97 33.47
CA VAL A 41 -25.84 52.84 34.62
C VAL A 41 -25.99 51.35 35.04
N GLU A 42 -26.35 51.13 36.31
CA GLU A 42 -26.37 49.85 37.03
C GLU A 42 -27.58 48.93 36.78
N GLY A 43 -27.39 47.62 37.03
CA GLY A 43 -28.34 46.78 37.78
C GLY A 43 -29.40 45.98 36.99
N GLY A 44 -29.34 44.66 37.07
CA GLY A 44 -30.42 43.76 36.63
C GLY A 44 -30.00 42.29 36.50
N ASP A 45 -30.55 41.41 37.34
CA ASP A 45 -30.24 39.98 37.37
C ASP A 45 -30.94 39.16 36.27
N VAL A 46 -30.17 38.26 35.65
CA VAL A 46 -30.48 36.94 35.05
C VAL A 46 -31.89 36.71 34.43
N GLN A 47 -31.97 36.52 33.11
CA GLN A 47 -32.19 35.19 32.50
C GLN A 47 -32.19 35.18 30.95
N GLU A 48 -31.81 34.02 30.40
CA GLU A 48 -32.06 33.54 29.04
C GLU A 48 -31.58 34.40 27.85
N GLN A 49 -30.33 34.15 27.44
CA GLN A 49 -30.01 34.05 26.02
C GLN A 49 -29.32 32.71 25.74
N GLU A 50 -30.00 31.91 24.91
CA GLU A 50 -29.58 30.62 24.42
C GLU A 50 -28.30 30.81 23.58
N GLN A 51 -27.16 30.40 24.11
CA GLN A 51 -25.94 30.33 23.31
C GLN A 51 -26.09 29.14 22.38
N GLU A 52 -26.47 29.39 21.12
CA GLU A 52 -26.30 28.44 20.02
C GLU A 52 -24.79 28.32 19.71
N GLN A 53 -24.09 27.70 20.66
CA GLN A 53 -22.71 27.31 20.56
C GLN A 53 -22.68 26.15 19.58
N ALA A 54 -22.21 26.42 18.35
CA ALA A 54 -22.10 25.43 17.29
C ALA A 54 -21.43 24.16 17.83
N SER A 55 -22.22 23.09 17.99
CA SER A 55 -21.73 21.84 18.54
C SER A 55 -20.62 21.30 17.65
N GLU A 56 -19.54 20.81 18.28
CA GLU A 56 -18.61 19.91 17.60
C GLU A 56 -19.43 18.85 16.85
N GLY A 57 -19.08 18.60 15.58
CA GLY A 57 -19.88 17.75 14.70
C GLY A 57 -20.16 16.41 15.37
N SER A 58 -21.43 16.10 15.62
CA SER A 58 -21.80 14.82 16.23
C SER A 58 -21.59 13.72 15.20
N TYR A 59 -20.73 12.75 15.51
CA TYR A 59 -20.52 11.58 14.65
C TYR A 59 -21.37 10.40 15.12
N VAL A 60 -21.88 9.61 14.17
CA VAL A 60 -22.41 8.25 14.43
C VAL A 60 -21.37 7.23 13.99
N ALA A 61 -21.07 6.27 14.85
CA ALA A 61 -20.24 5.12 14.49
C ALA A 61 -21.05 4.11 13.65
N GLY A 62 -20.45 3.63 12.56
CA GLY A 62 -20.96 2.61 11.65
C GLY A 62 -19.90 1.56 11.33
N LYS A 63 -20.18 0.73 10.32
CA LYS A 63 -19.21 -0.22 9.74
C LYS A 63 -19.21 -0.08 8.23
N ALA A 64 -18.01 -0.05 7.64
CA ALA A 64 -17.84 0.04 6.20
C ALA A 64 -18.48 -1.14 5.47
N SER A 65 -19.21 -0.86 4.39
CA SER A 65 -19.74 -1.90 3.48
C SER A 65 -18.63 -2.39 2.55
N VAL A 66 -17.83 -3.34 3.05
CA VAL A 66 -16.76 -4.00 2.27
C VAL A 66 -17.38 -4.89 1.18
N GLU A 67 -16.91 -4.75 -0.05
CA GLU A 67 -17.32 -5.58 -1.20
C GLU A 67 -16.21 -6.57 -1.61
N LYS A 68 -14.94 -6.17 -1.45
CA LYS A 68 -13.78 -6.96 -1.82
C LYS A 68 -12.69 -6.85 -0.76
N VAL A 69 -12.04 -7.98 -0.47
CA VAL A 69 -10.81 -8.05 0.30
C VAL A 69 -9.73 -8.69 -0.57
N MET A 70 -8.57 -8.05 -0.65
CA MET A 70 -7.37 -8.58 -1.28
C MET A 70 -6.24 -8.61 -0.25
N ILE A 71 -5.24 -9.46 -0.48
CA ILE A 71 -4.04 -9.52 0.37
C ILE A 71 -2.82 -9.29 -0.52
N ILE A 72 -2.02 -8.30 -0.14
CA ILE A 72 -0.72 -8.00 -0.71
C ILE A 72 0.32 -8.39 0.33
N MET A 73 1.39 -9.06 -0.08
CA MET A 73 2.46 -9.44 0.82
C MET A 73 3.82 -9.25 0.16
N THR A 74 4.76 -8.63 0.87
CA THR A 74 6.09 -8.35 0.32
C THR A 74 6.95 -9.62 0.24
N ARG A 75 8.02 -9.57 -0.56
CA ARG A 75 9.05 -10.61 -0.65
C ARG A 75 10.32 -10.30 0.18
N SER A 76 10.23 -9.32 1.07
CA SER A 76 11.28 -9.07 2.07
C SER A 76 11.31 -10.21 3.09
N ILE A 77 12.40 -10.34 3.85
CA ILE A 77 12.48 -11.23 5.00
C ILE A 77 12.70 -10.37 6.26
N PRO A 78 11.73 -10.29 7.19
CA PRO A 78 10.38 -10.83 7.10
C PRO A 78 9.53 -10.10 6.04
N PRO A 79 8.49 -10.75 5.50
CA PRO A 79 7.51 -10.13 4.63
C PRO A 79 6.57 -9.25 5.47
N GLN A 80 5.79 -8.45 4.80
CA GLN A 80 4.77 -7.62 5.40
C GLN A 80 3.44 -7.99 4.76
N VAL A 81 2.47 -8.45 5.56
CA VAL A 81 1.11 -8.69 5.08
C VAL A 81 0.32 -7.40 5.17
N LYS A 82 -0.33 -7.02 4.07
CA LYS A 82 -1.23 -5.89 3.99
C LYS A 82 -2.53 -6.31 3.33
N VAL A 83 -3.63 -6.06 4.01
CA VAL A 83 -4.98 -6.32 3.53
C VAL A 83 -5.50 -5.05 2.88
N VAL A 84 -6.07 -5.20 1.68
CA VAL A 84 -6.72 -4.11 0.94
C VAL A 84 -8.20 -4.40 0.94
N ALA A 85 -8.97 -3.62 1.71
CA ALA A 85 -10.41 -3.71 1.78
C ALA A 85 -11.03 -2.58 0.95
N SER A 86 -11.90 -2.91 0.00
CA SER A 86 -12.59 -1.92 -0.83
C SER A 86 -14.09 -2.20 -0.94
N GLY A 87 -14.84 -1.13 -1.18
CA GLY A 87 -16.31 -1.15 -1.22
C GLY A 87 -16.87 0.25 -1.35
N MET A 88 -18.07 0.46 -0.81
CA MET A 88 -18.83 1.72 -0.96
C MET A 88 -19.26 2.30 0.40
N LEU A 89 -19.21 3.62 0.52
CA LEU A 89 -19.79 4.41 1.61
C LEU A 89 -21.11 5.06 1.14
N GLY A 90 -22.03 5.32 2.07
CA GLY A 90 -23.39 5.77 1.78
C GLY A 90 -23.56 7.24 1.39
N GLY A 91 -22.49 8.04 1.39
CA GLY A 91 -22.56 9.48 1.09
C GLY A 91 -21.31 10.26 1.48
N SER A 92 -21.29 11.56 1.16
CA SER A 92 -20.15 12.47 1.44
C SER A 92 -19.84 12.72 2.92
N CYS A 93 -20.70 12.26 3.84
CA CYS A 93 -20.54 12.45 5.28
C CYS A 93 -20.03 11.21 6.01
N GLU A 94 -20.05 10.06 5.35
CA GLU A 94 -19.49 8.82 5.87
C GLU A 94 -18.03 8.73 5.44
N ASN A 95 -17.13 8.45 6.40
CA ASN A 95 -15.71 8.24 6.14
C ASN A 95 -15.26 6.98 6.90
N ILE A 96 -14.23 6.30 6.39
CA ILE A 96 -13.54 5.25 7.15
C ILE A 96 -12.89 5.88 8.38
N ASP A 97 -13.10 5.28 9.55
CA ASP A 97 -12.46 5.69 10.79
C ASP A 97 -11.14 4.92 10.97
N SER A 98 -10.14 5.35 10.19
CA SER A 98 -8.85 4.66 10.05
C SER A 98 -8.03 4.66 11.35
N GLU A 99 -8.31 5.56 12.28
CA GLU A 99 -7.65 5.62 13.60
C GLU A 99 -8.19 4.57 14.58
N ASN A 100 -9.40 4.05 14.35
CA ASN A 100 -10.09 3.10 15.25
C ASN A 100 -10.29 1.70 14.63
N ILE A 101 -9.57 1.36 13.55
CA ILE A 101 -9.54 0.00 13.00
C ILE A 101 -9.03 -0.97 14.06
N THR A 102 -9.75 -2.06 14.30
CA THR A 102 -9.34 -3.10 15.27
C THR A 102 -9.10 -4.44 14.60
N ILE A 103 -8.14 -5.20 15.12
CA ILE A 103 -7.77 -6.53 14.63
C ILE A 103 -7.77 -7.49 15.82
N ILE A 104 -8.56 -8.55 15.74
CA ILE A 104 -8.60 -9.64 16.73
C ILE A 104 -8.13 -10.91 16.04
N ARG A 105 -7.16 -11.62 16.64
CA ARG A 105 -6.65 -12.89 16.13
C ARG A 105 -7.23 -14.07 16.92
N GLU A 106 -7.91 -14.97 16.22
CA GLU A 106 -8.45 -16.23 16.72
C GLU A 106 -7.74 -17.41 16.02
N GLY A 107 -6.57 -17.80 16.53
CA GLY A 107 -5.76 -18.88 15.93
C GLY A 107 -5.18 -18.48 14.57
N SER A 108 -5.77 -18.98 13.49
CA SER A 108 -5.42 -18.63 12.10
C SER A 108 -6.39 -17.63 11.45
N LEU A 109 -7.43 -17.19 12.16
CA LEU A 109 -8.37 -16.18 11.70
C LEU A 109 -8.01 -14.79 12.25
N PHE A 110 -7.95 -13.79 11.37
CA PHE A 110 -7.89 -12.37 11.71
C PHE A 110 -9.25 -11.74 11.45
N LEU A 111 -9.93 -11.31 12.51
CA LEU A 111 -11.15 -10.52 12.45
C LEU A 111 -10.76 -9.04 12.44
N VAL A 112 -10.98 -8.36 11.32
CA VAL A 112 -10.73 -6.92 11.15
C VAL A 112 -12.06 -6.18 11.19
N ASP A 113 -12.21 -5.29 12.17
CA ASP A 113 -13.32 -4.35 12.20
C ASP A 113 -12.89 -3.06 11.49
N LEU A 114 -13.63 -2.70 10.44
CA LEU A 114 -13.42 -1.48 9.67
C LEU A 114 -14.57 -0.51 9.95
N PRO A 115 -14.45 0.34 10.99
CA PRO A 115 -15.49 1.28 11.37
C PRO A 115 -15.64 2.44 10.39
N THR A 116 -16.81 3.06 10.40
CA THR A 116 -17.06 4.34 9.74
C THR A 116 -17.56 5.39 10.74
N LEU A 117 -17.30 6.66 10.44
CA LEU A 117 -17.89 7.80 11.14
C LEU A 117 -18.76 8.61 10.17
N ILE A 118 -20.02 8.81 10.55
CA ILE A 118 -21.00 9.58 9.79
C ILE A 118 -21.23 10.93 10.49
N GLN A 119 -20.93 12.04 9.82
CA GLN A 119 -21.19 13.38 10.34
C GLN A 119 -22.69 13.71 10.36
N ASN A 120 -23.24 14.03 11.53
CA ASN A 120 -24.58 14.61 11.71
C ASN A 120 -24.56 16.14 11.61
N GLY A 121 -25.74 16.72 11.37
CA GLY A 121 -25.95 18.17 11.42
C GLY A 121 -25.43 18.94 10.19
N VAL A 122 -24.81 18.25 9.23
CA VAL A 122 -24.32 18.81 7.97
C VAL A 122 -25.10 18.26 6.77
N PRO A 123 -25.24 19.02 5.66
CA PRO A 123 -25.88 18.52 4.44
C PRO A 123 -25.05 17.43 3.75
N CYS A 124 -25.59 16.22 3.66
CA CYS A 124 -24.92 15.05 3.08
C CYS A 124 -25.47 14.69 1.70
N THR A 125 -24.61 14.23 0.79
CA THR A 125 -25.05 13.55 -0.43
C THR A 125 -25.45 12.11 -0.13
N LEU A 126 -26.29 11.51 -0.99
CA LEU A 126 -26.67 10.09 -0.94
C LEU A 126 -26.04 9.28 -2.09
N ASN A 127 -24.97 9.80 -2.70
CA ASN A 127 -24.24 9.10 -3.74
C ASN A 127 -23.25 8.14 -3.10
N LEU A 128 -23.18 6.91 -3.61
CA LEU A 128 -22.17 5.95 -3.18
C LEU A 128 -20.76 6.49 -3.47
N VAL A 129 -19.91 6.48 -2.45
CA VAL A 129 -18.50 6.91 -2.55
C VAL A 129 -17.62 5.67 -2.40
N PRO A 130 -16.81 5.29 -3.41
CA PRO A 130 -15.92 4.14 -3.28
C PRO A 130 -14.81 4.43 -2.29
N PHE A 131 -14.44 3.43 -1.50
CA PHE A 131 -13.28 3.47 -0.60
C PHE A 131 -12.30 2.32 -0.87
N GLU A 132 -11.05 2.53 -0.50
CA GLU A 132 -10.02 1.51 -0.45
C GLU A 132 -9.13 1.77 0.77
N GLU A 133 -9.04 0.80 1.68
CA GLU A 133 -8.34 0.92 2.96
C GLU A 133 -7.27 -0.17 3.10
N TYR A 134 -6.15 0.18 3.73
CA TYR A 134 -4.88 -0.55 3.71
C TYR A 134 -4.46 -1.00 5.10
N VAL A 135 -5.02 -2.11 5.57
CA VAL A 135 -4.82 -2.62 6.93
C VAL A 135 -3.57 -3.51 7.01
N PRO A 136 -2.51 -3.13 7.75
CA PRO A 136 -1.37 -4.02 7.97
C PRO A 136 -1.76 -5.15 8.93
N ILE A 137 -1.32 -6.38 8.63
CA ILE A 137 -1.49 -7.53 9.52
C ILE A 137 -0.14 -7.86 10.16
N ASP A 138 -0.11 -7.90 11.49
CA ASP A 138 1.04 -8.40 12.23
C ASP A 138 1.15 -9.92 12.11
N ILE A 139 2.34 -10.38 11.73
CA ILE A 139 2.68 -11.79 11.54
C ILE A 139 3.80 -12.26 12.46
N GLU A 140 4.24 -11.45 13.43
CA GLU A 140 5.29 -11.85 14.36
C GLU A 140 4.81 -13.05 15.23
N GLY A 141 5.62 -14.11 15.28
CA GLY A 141 5.31 -15.31 16.04
C GLY A 141 4.15 -16.17 15.49
N LEU A 142 3.77 -15.99 14.23
CA LEU A 142 2.89 -16.93 13.52
C LEU A 142 3.65 -18.22 13.16
N GLU A 143 2.98 -19.37 13.31
CA GLU A 143 3.47 -20.64 12.77
C GLU A 143 3.17 -20.71 11.25
N PRO A 144 3.97 -21.44 10.46
CA PRO A 144 3.69 -21.65 9.04
C PRO A 144 2.32 -22.33 8.82
N GLY A 145 1.56 -21.84 7.84
CA GLY A 145 0.20 -22.33 7.58
C GLY A 145 -0.68 -21.36 6.79
N GLU A 146 -1.94 -21.74 6.58
CA GLU A 146 -2.97 -20.89 5.97
C GLU A 146 -3.66 -20.03 7.04
N TYR A 147 -3.79 -18.74 6.75
CA TYR A 147 -4.44 -17.73 7.56
C TYR A 147 -5.56 -17.06 6.77
N THR A 148 -6.69 -16.81 7.42
CA THR A 148 -7.83 -16.09 6.83
C THR A 148 -7.96 -14.73 7.48
N VAL A 149 -8.21 -13.69 6.68
CA VAL A 149 -8.62 -12.36 7.16
C VAL A 149 -10.07 -12.15 6.80
N SER A 150 -10.88 -11.77 7.78
CA SER A 150 -12.28 -11.38 7.63
C SER A 150 -12.43 -9.89 7.95
N VAL A 151 -12.66 -9.06 6.93
CA VAL A 151 -12.91 -7.61 7.10
C VAL A 151 -14.40 -7.36 7.02
N ASN A 152 -15.03 -6.96 8.12
CA ASN A 152 -16.48 -6.79 8.25
C ASN A 152 -17.33 -7.97 7.71
N GLY A 153 -16.77 -9.20 7.68
CA GLY A 153 -17.42 -10.41 7.18
C GLY A 153 -17.07 -10.81 5.73
N VAL A 154 -16.29 -10.02 5.00
CA VAL A 154 -15.72 -10.42 3.69
C VAL A 154 -14.35 -11.04 3.91
N ASN A 155 -14.11 -12.22 3.31
CA ASN A 155 -12.95 -13.05 3.63
C ASN A 155 -11.93 -13.11 2.48
N ALA A 156 -10.64 -13.15 2.82
CA ALA A 156 -9.55 -13.56 1.95
C ALA A 156 -8.53 -14.39 2.75
N SER A 157 -7.77 -15.28 2.10
CA SER A 157 -6.72 -16.09 2.75
C SER A 157 -5.32 -15.77 2.22
N PHE A 158 -4.31 -15.93 3.07
CA PHE A 158 -2.90 -15.99 2.70
C PHE A 158 -2.24 -17.22 3.34
N VAL A 159 -1.16 -17.69 2.73
CA VAL A 159 -0.29 -18.73 3.32
C VAL A 159 0.98 -18.06 3.77
N LEU A 160 1.45 -18.44 4.96
CA LEU A 160 2.75 -18.08 5.51
C LEU A 160 3.66 -19.32 5.47
N GLY A 161 4.72 -19.28 4.68
CA GLY A 161 5.74 -20.35 4.65
C GLY A 161 6.72 -20.33 5.83
N ASP A 162 7.58 -21.35 5.89
CA ASP A 162 8.56 -21.57 6.97
C ASP A 162 9.53 -20.40 7.21
N ASP A 163 9.94 -19.72 6.13
CA ASP A 163 10.74 -18.49 6.13
C ASP A 163 9.91 -17.26 5.73
N SER A 164 8.60 -17.31 5.99
CA SER A 164 7.65 -16.22 5.76
C SER A 164 7.60 -15.76 4.29
N THR A 165 7.00 -16.61 3.45
CA THR A 165 6.75 -16.39 2.02
C THR A 165 5.24 -16.40 1.72
N PRO A 166 4.76 -15.60 0.75
CA PRO A 166 3.32 -15.44 0.50
C PRO A 166 2.69 -16.51 -0.38
N SER A 167 1.52 -16.93 0.05
CA SER A 167 0.44 -17.50 -0.78
C SER A 167 0.67 -18.92 -1.30
N LYS A 168 -0.44 -19.52 -1.72
CA LYS A 168 -0.49 -20.83 -2.38
C LYS A 168 0.05 -20.67 -3.80
N THR A 169 1.38 -20.73 -3.95
CA THR A 169 2.02 -20.99 -5.24
C THR A 169 1.36 -22.22 -5.85
N TYR A 170 0.66 -22.05 -6.98
CA TYR A 170 0.14 -23.16 -7.75
C TYR A 170 1.24 -23.70 -8.67
N GLY A 171 2.04 -22.79 -9.24
CA GLY A 171 3.16 -23.18 -10.06
C GLY A 171 4.25 -22.12 -10.17
N THR A 172 5.32 -22.51 -10.85
CA THR A 172 6.50 -21.69 -11.10
C THR A 172 6.80 -21.66 -12.61
N ILE A 173 7.01 -20.45 -13.13
CA ILE A 173 7.57 -20.21 -14.47
C ILE A 173 9.08 -20.08 -14.32
N GLN A 174 9.83 -20.82 -15.13
CA GLN A 174 11.28 -20.72 -15.25
C GLN A 174 11.65 -20.50 -16.71
N GLY A 175 12.76 -19.81 -16.98
CA GLY A 175 13.25 -19.60 -18.33
C GLY A 175 14.27 -18.48 -18.41
N ASN A 176 14.52 -18.02 -19.63
CA ASN A 176 15.48 -16.98 -19.94
C ASN A 176 14.83 -15.83 -20.69
N ILE A 177 15.17 -14.60 -20.32
CA ILE A 177 14.87 -13.40 -21.10
C ILE A 177 15.98 -13.24 -22.13
N LEU A 178 15.63 -13.35 -23.41
CA LEU A 178 16.55 -13.32 -24.55
C LEU A 178 16.49 -11.97 -25.26
N PHE A 179 17.63 -11.31 -25.46
CA PHE A 179 17.68 -10.05 -26.20
C PHE A 179 17.71 -10.30 -27.71
N GLU A 180 16.70 -9.83 -28.45
CA GLU A 180 16.62 -9.99 -29.91
C GLU A 180 17.77 -9.27 -30.63
N SER A 181 18.12 -8.07 -30.17
CA SER A 181 19.23 -7.29 -30.72
C SER A 181 19.85 -6.39 -29.65
N GLN A 182 20.78 -6.95 -28.88
CA GLN A 182 21.54 -6.19 -27.90
C GLN A 182 22.63 -5.35 -28.59
N LYS A 183 22.40 -4.03 -28.70
CA LYS A 183 23.32 -3.10 -29.39
C LYS A 183 24.51 -2.68 -28.51
N ALA A 184 24.30 -2.60 -27.19
CA ALA A 184 25.25 -2.18 -26.17
C ALA A 184 25.16 -3.11 -24.93
N PRO A 185 26.20 -3.18 -24.07
CA PRO A 185 26.06 -3.77 -22.74
C PRO A 185 24.88 -3.15 -22.00
N VAL A 186 24.25 -3.95 -21.16
CA VAL A 186 23.25 -3.51 -20.19
C VAL A 186 23.89 -3.72 -18.82
N GLU A 187 23.91 -2.70 -17.95
CA GLU A 187 24.63 -2.75 -16.66
C GLU A 187 23.77 -2.13 -15.56
N ASP A 188 23.73 -2.79 -14.40
CA ASP A 188 23.03 -2.38 -13.17
C ASP A 188 21.54 -2.02 -13.35
N VAL A 189 20.81 -2.78 -14.19
CA VAL A 189 19.40 -2.49 -14.52
C VAL A 189 18.39 -3.26 -13.65
N THR A 190 17.15 -2.78 -13.66
CA THR A 190 16.00 -3.49 -13.09
C THR A 190 15.19 -4.16 -14.20
N VAL A 191 14.75 -5.38 -13.95
CA VAL A 191 13.95 -6.18 -14.89
C VAL A 191 12.61 -6.50 -14.24
N TYR A 192 11.53 -5.95 -14.77
CA TYR A 192 10.16 -6.23 -14.34
C TYR A 192 9.56 -7.36 -15.19
N ILE A 193 8.99 -8.36 -14.53
CA ILE A 193 8.35 -9.52 -15.14
C ILE A 193 6.93 -9.61 -14.61
N ARG A 194 5.92 -9.57 -15.48
CA ARG A 194 4.49 -9.58 -15.13
C ARG A 194 3.78 -10.74 -15.81
N LEU A 195 2.99 -11.49 -15.05
CA LEU A 195 1.98 -12.39 -15.58
C LEU A 195 0.67 -11.61 -15.67
N GLU A 196 0.14 -11.47 -16.88
CA GLU A 196 -1.06 -10.69 -17.16
C GLU A 196 -2.20 -11.58 -17.67
N ASP A 197 -3.41 -11.34 -17.18
CA ASP A 197 -4.65 -11.79 -17.82
C ASP A 197 -4.96 -10.88 -19.01
N VAL A 198 -4.93 -11.47 -20.21
CA VAL A 198 -5.14 -10.84 -21.51
C VAL A 198 -6.41 -11.36 -22.19
N SER A 199 -7.37 -11.91 -21.42
CA SER A 199 -8.62 -12.49 -21.94
C SER A 199 -9.55 -11.47 -22.60
N LEU A 200 -9.39 -10.18 -22.28
CA LEU A 200 -10.18 -9.08 -22.82
C LEU A 200 -9.31 -8.24 -23.76
N ALA A 201 -9.66 -8.20 -25.05
CA ALA A 201 -8.86 -7.48 -26.05
C ALA A 201 -9.02 -5.94 -25.96
N ASP A 202 -10.21 -5.46 -25.57
CA ASP A 202 -10.58 -4.04 -25.55
C ASP A 202 -10.50 -3.41 -24.14
N ALA A 203 -9.80 -4.07 -23.19
CA ALA A 203 -9.62 -3.61 -21.82
C ALA A 203 -8.14 -3.71 -21.41
N PRO A 204 -7.66 -2.88 -20.46
CA PRO A 204 -6.33 -3.05 -19.88
C PRO A 204 -6.15 -4.43 -19.25
N SER A 205 -4.98 -5.05 -19.45
CA SER A 205 -4.63 -6.32 -18.81
C SER A 205 -4.71 -6.23 -17.28
N THR A 206 -5.09 -7.31 -16.62
CA THR A 206 -4.98 -7.41 -15.15
C THR A 206 -3.69 -8.15 -14.78
N ILE A 207 -2.86 -7.57 -13.91
CA ILE A 207 -1.67 -8.24 -13.39
C ILE A 207 -2.11 -9.33 -12.39
N ILE A 208 -1.65 -10.56 -12.62
CA ILE A 208 -1.91 -11.76 -11.80
C ILE A 208 -0.75 -12.04 -10.84
N ALA A 209 0.47 -11.83 -11.32
CA ALA A 209 1.70 -11.91 -10.53
C ALA A 209 2.75 -10.95 -11.12
N GLU A 210 3.66 -10.45 -10.28
CA GLU A 210 4.79 -9.60 -10.70
C GLU A 210 6.05 -10.03 -9.96
N THR A 211 7.20 -10.04 -10.64
CA THR A 211 8.53 -10.20 -10.04
C THR A 211 9.51 -9.20 -10.64
N SER A 212 10.52 -8.82 -9.86
CA SER A 212 11.60 -7.95 -10.30
C SER A 212 12.96 -8.59 -10.03
N ILE A 213 13.92 -8.31 -10.90
CA ILE A 213 15.34 -8.67 -10.72
C ILE A 213 16.15 -7.37 -10.82
N GLU A 214 16.86 -7.03 -9.75
CA GLU A 214 17.68 -5.81 -9.64
C GLU A 214 19.16 -6.11 -9.87
N GLY A 215 19.95 -5.10 -10.23
CA GLY A 215 21.41 -5.22 -10.41
C GLY A 215 21.82 -6.08 -11.63
N VAL A 216 20.94 -6.23 -12.61
CA VAL A 216 21.17 -7.11 -13.76
C VAL A 216 22.20 -6.50 -14.70
N SER A 217 23.19 -7.30 -15.12
CA SER A 217 24.22 -6.87 -16.06
C SER A 217 24.48 -7.93 -17.13
N VAL A 218 24.43 -7.54 -18.40
CA VAL A 218 24.59 -8.41 -19.59
C VAL A 218 25.62 -7.79 -20.52
N GLY A 219 26.79 -8.43 -20.60
CA GLY A 219 27.92 -7.99 -21.43
C GLY A 219 27.79 -8.34 -22.93
N ARG A 220 28.83 -8.05 -23.72
CA ARG A 220 28.86 -8.37 -25.18
C ARG A 220 29.39 -9.77 -25.51
N GLU A 221 30.10 -10.41 -24.58
CA GLU A 221 30.71 -11.73 -24.76
C GLU A 221 30.26 -12.67 -23.63
N GLY A 222 29.03 -13.16 -23.74
CA GLY A 222 28.45 -14.08 -22.75
C GLY A 222 27.14 -14.70 -23.27
N ASN A 223 26.44 -15.38 -22.36
CA ASN A 223 25.03 -15.70 -22.59
C ASN A 223 24.24 -14.38 -22.52
N ASN A 224 23.73 -13.89 -23.66
CA ASN A 224 22.92 -12.67 -23.75
C ASN A 224 21.49 -12.95 -23.25
N SER A 225 21.39 -13.49 -22.04
CA SER A 225 20.17 -14.07 -21.48
C SER A 225 20.11 -13.86 -19.98
N ILE A 226 18.98 -13.37 -19.46
CA ILE A 226 18.76 -13.20 -18.02
C ILE A 226 17.89 -14.38 -17.55
N PRO A 227 18.41 -15.32 -16.75
CA PRO A 227 17.59 -16.38 -16.18
C PRO A 227 16.59 -15.77 -15.19
N PHE A 228 15.36 -16.26 -15.19
CA PHE A 228 14.32 -15.83 -14.26
C PHE A 228 13.57 -17.02 -13.66
N THR A 229 12.91 -16.74 -12.54
CA THR A 229 11.98 -17.65 -11.88
C THR A 229 10.85 -16.82 -11.29
N MET A 230 9.61 -17.26 -11.48
CA MET A 230 8.42 -16.52 -11.10
C MET A 230 7.32 -17.47 -10.65
N ASP A 231 6.90 -17.36 -9.40
CA ASP A 231 5.75 -18.08 -8.87
C ASP A 231 4.43 -17.42 -9.28
N PHE A 232 3.38 -18.23 -9.46
CA PHE A 232 2.06 -17.77 -9.84
C PHE A 232 0.92 -18.56 -9.14
N PRO A 233 -0.26 -17.92 -8.93
CA PRO A 233 -1.43 -18.57 -8.36
C PRO A 233 -2.16 -19.44 -9.38
N GLU A 234 -3.16 -20.21 -8.93
CA GLU A 234 -3.96 -21.07 -9.80
C GLU A 234 -4.67 -20.27 -10.90
N LEU A 235 -4.42 -20.63 -12.16
CA LEU A 235 -4.93 -19.92 -13.34
C LEU A 235 -6.25 -20.52 -13.83
N ALA A 236 -7.21 -19.67 -14.18
CA ALA A 236 -8.52 -20.11 -14.64
C ALA A 236 -8.45 -20.69 -16.07
N GLY A 237 -8.82 -21.95 -16.25
CA GLY A 237 -8.71 -22.67 -17.54
C GLY A 237 -9.55 -22.13 -18.70
N ASN A 238 -10.38 -21.09 -18.48
CA ASN A 238 -11.16 -20.40 -19.50
C ASN A 238 -10.65 -18.99 -19.82
N ARG A 239 -9.42 -18.65 -19.40
CA ARG A 239 -8.77 -17.36 -19.58
C ARG A 239 -7.43 -17.50 -20.31
N SER A 240 -6.98 -16.40 -20.91
CA SER A 240 -5.71 -16.29 -21.63
C SER A 240 -4.71 -15.48 -20.81
N TYR A 241 -3.54 -16.05 -20.54
CA TYR A 241 -2.50 -15.40 -19.75
C TYR A 241 -1.24 -15.17 -20.58
N SER A 242 -0.59 -14.02 -20.40
CA SER A 242 0.63 -13.66 -21.12
C SER A 242 1.71 -13.21 -20.15
N LEU A 243 2.92 -13.74 -20.31
CA LEU A 243 4.10 -13.17 -19.65
C LEU A 243 4.57 -11.91 -20.39
N ARG A 244 4.87 -10.87 -19.63
CA ARG A 244 5.42 -9.59 -20.07
C ARG A 244 6.73 -9.34 -19.36
N VAL A 245 7.70 -8.79 -20.08
CA VAL A 245 8.98 -8.34 -19.50
C VAL A 245 9.27 -6.93 -19.96
N HIS A 246 9.80 -6.11 -19.05
CA HIS A 246 10.36 -4.79 -19.26
C HIS A 246 11.73 -4.73 -18.58
N VAL A 247 12.77 -4.55 -19.37
CA VAL A 247 14.13 -4.25 -18.90
C VAL A 247 14.26 -2.74 -18.91
N ASP A 248 14.25 -2.15 -17.72
CA ASP A 248 14.31 -0.71 -17.45
C ASP A 248 15.79 -0.27 -17.40
N VAL A 249 16.24 0.41 -18.45
CA VAL A 249 17.66 0.72 -18.67
C VAL A 249 18.04 2.10 -18.11
N ASP A 250 17.08 3.02 -17.96
CA ASP A 250 17.32 4.35 -17.38
C ASP A 250 16.90 4.48 -15.90
N GLY A 251 16.15 3.50 -15.38
CA GLY A 251 15.74 3.38 -13.98
C GLY A 251 14.52 4.22 -13.62
N ASP A 252 13.73 4.69 -14.59
CA ASP A 252 12.58 5.57 -14.35
C ASP A 252 11.26 4.82 -14.01
N GLY A 253 11.26 3.49 -14.14
CA GLY A 253 10.12 2.60 -13.87
C GLY A 253 9.03 2.60 -14.95
N ARG A 254 9.27 3.19 -16.13
CA ARG A 254 8.33 3.27 -17.26
C ARG A 254 8.98 2.66 -18.51
N VAL A 255 8.15 2.35 -19.50
CA VAL A 255 8.66 1.93 -20.81
C VAL A 255 9.18 3.16 -21.56
N SER A 256 10.50 3.29 -21.57
CA SER A 256 11.29 4.41 -22.09
C SER A 256 12.01 4.03 -23.39
N LYS A 257 12.62 5.02 -24.06
CA LYS A 257 13.40 4.77 -25.28
C LYS A 257 14.80 4.28 -24.92
N GLY A 258 15.13 3.06 -25.30
CA GLY A 258 16.38 2.39 -24.93
C GLY A 258 16.17 1.14 -24.07
N ASP A 259 14.98 1.02 -23.47
CA ASP A 259 14.52 -0.18 -22.77
C ASP A 259 14.30 -1.34 -23.72
N TYR A 260 14.12 -2.53 -23.15
CA TYR A 260 13.71 -3.72 -23.89
C TYR A 260 12.40 -4.27 -23.33
N VAL A 261 11.46 -4.59 -24.22
CA VAL A 261 10.14 -5.13 -23.84
C VAL A 261 9.78 -6.36 -24.65
N THR A 262 8.94 -7.23 -24.09
CA THR A 262 8.31 -8.32 -24.86
C THR A 262 7.31 -7.75 -25.87
N THR A 263 7.55 -7.97 -27.15
CA THR A 263 6.72 -7.48 -28.27
C THR A 263 5.67 -8.48 -28.75
N TRP A 264 5.75 -9.74 -28.31
CA TRP A 264 4.87 -10.84 -28.72
C TRP A 264 4.05 -11.39 -27.53
N HIS A 265 3.06 -12.23 -27.82
CA HIS A 265 2.34 -12.97 -26.79
C HIS A 265 3.14 -14.18 -26.31
N ASN A 266 3.50 -14.19 -25.03
CA ASN A 266 4.19 -15.31 -24.38
C ASN A 266 3.18 -16.05 -23.51
N GLY A 267 2.43 -16.97 -24.13
CA GLY A 267 1.31 -17.64 -23.48
C GLY A 267 1.72 -18.51 -22.29
N VAL A 268 1.05 -18.35 -21.16
CA VAL A 268 1.22 -19.20 -19.97
C VAL A 268 -0.02 -20.09 -19.82
N PRO A 269 0.12 -21.43 -19.88
CA PRO A 269 -1.02 -22.34 -19.82
C PRO A 269 -1.58 -22.46 -18.41
N ALA A 270 -2.91 -22.50 -18.30
CA ALA A 270 -3.57 -22.82 -17.05
C ALA A 270 -3.49 -24.33 -16.73
N GLY A 271 -3.45 -24.66 -15.44
CA GLY A 271 -3.43 -26.06 -14.96
C GLY A 271 -2.07 -26.77 -15.03
N GLN A 272 -0.98 -26.04 -15.25
CA GLN A 272 0.40 -26.56 -15.14
C GLN A 272 1.10 -25.93 -13.92
N GLU A 273 1.74 -26.75 -13.10
CA GLU A 273 2.49 -26.31 -11.90
C GLU A 273 3.97 -25.98 -12.23
N GLU A 274 4.50 -26.50 -13.34
CA GLU A 274 5.83 -26.16 -13.84
C GLU A 274 5.72 -25.68 -15.30
N VAL A 275 6.19 -24.47 -15.58
CA VAL A 275 6.19 -23.87 -16.92
C VAL A 275 7.61 -23.47 -17.29
N GLN A 276 8.17 -24.06 -18.35
CA GLN A 276 9.45 -23.65 -18.93
C GLN A 276 9.18 -22.75 -20.14
N LEU A 277 9.55 -21.47 -20.05
CA LEU A 277 9.22 -20.44 -21.04
C LEU A 277 10.35 -19.40 -21.17
N ASP A 278 11.16 -19.54 -22.21
CA ASP A 278 12.04 -18.45 -22.65
C ASP A 278 11.21 -17.34 -23.33
N VAL A 279 11.57 -16.09 -23.09
CA VAL A 279 10.86 -14.91 -23.64
C VAL A 279 11.82 -13.95 -24.32
N THR A 280 11.48 -13.49 -25.52
CA THR A 280 12.30 -12.55 -26.27
C THR A 280 11.90 -11.11 -26.01
N VAL A 281 12.88 -10.23 -25.77
CA VAL A 281 12.71 -8.78 -25.62
C VAL A 281 13.38 -8.02 -26.76
N SER A 282 12.68 -7.00 -27.26
CA SER A 282 13.11 -6.12 -28.35
C SER A 282 13.33 -4.69 -27.81
N SER A 283 14.30 -3.95 -28.37
CA SER A 283 14.53 -2.56 -27.95
C SER A 283 13.41 -1.62 -28.40
N VAL A 284 12.98 -0.71 -27.52
CA VAL A 284 12.02 0.39 -27.80
C VAL A 284 12.67 1.54 -28.57
#